data_AF-A0A2P9H582-F1
#
_entry.id   AF-A0A2P9H582-F1
#
_cell.length_a   1.000
_cell.length_b   1.000
_cell.length_c   1.000
_cell.angle_alpha   90.00
_cell.angle_beta   90.00
_cell.angle_gamma   90.00
#
_symmetry.space_group_name_H-M   'P 1'
#
loop_
_entity.id
_entity.type
_entity.pdbx_description
1 polymer ?
#
loop_
_entity_poly.entity_id
_entity_poly.type
_entity_poly.pdbx_seq_one_letter_code
_entity_poly.pdbx_strand_id
1 'polypeptide(L)' 'MSLDLADGLGLEAAVDTALGIGPASRALDDQPPALRAAAAESIRAALARHQIGDTVPLPGALWVVSATNA' A
#
# COMPACT_ATOMS: atom_id res chain seq x y z
N MET A 1 -10.51 7.24 -11.05
CA MET A 1 -9.05 7.23 -11.23
C MET A 1 -8.52 5.98 -10.55
N SER A 2 -7.56 5.27 -11.16
CA SER A 2 -6.83 4.18 -10.52
C SER A 2 -5.46 4.69 -10.08
N LEU A 3 -5.07 4.38 -8.85
CA LEU A 3 -3.71 4.57 -8.35
C LEU A 3 -2.97 3.25 -8.53
N ASP A 4 -1.81 3.29 -9.18
CA ASP A 4 -0.90 2.15 -9.15
C ASP A 4 -0.17 2.15 -7.81
N LEU A 5 -0.47 1.16 -6.96
CA LEU A 5 0.18 1.01 -5.66
C LEU A 5 1.63 0.49 -5.79
N ALA A 6 1.96 -0.15 -6.92
CA ALA A 6 3.28 -0.72 -7.17
C ALA A 6 4.29 0.28 -7.77
N ASP A 7 3.83 1.42 -8.27
CA ASP A 7 4.64 2.37 -9.06
C ASP A 7 5.41 1.66 -10.21
N GLY A 8 4.78 0.68 -10.85
CA GLY A 8 5.41 -0.14 -11.91
C GLY A 8 6.53 -1.08 -11.45
N LEU A 9 6.69 -1.33 -10.15
CA LEU A 9 7.76 -2.17 -9.59
C LEU A 9 7.27 -3.57 -9.14
N GLY A 10 6.02 -3.92 -9.45
CA GLY A 10 5.45 -5.23 -9.18
C GLY A 10 4.85 -5.40 -7.77
N LEU A 11 4.36 -6.61 -7.51
CA LEU A 11 3.54 -6.92 -6.35
C LEU A 11 4.23 -6.66 -5.00
N GLU A 12 5.51 -7.02 -4.87
CA GLU A 12 6.23 -6.81 -3.60
C GLU A 12 6.41 -5.33 -3.26
N ALA A 13 6.65 -4.47 -4.27
CA ALA A 13 6.72 -3.03 -4.04
C ALA A 13 5.38 -2.45 -3.59
N ALA A 14 4.25 -3.00 -4.08
CA ALA A 14 2.93 -2.62 -3.59
C ALA A 14 2.68 -3.09 -2.14
N VAL A 15 3.18 -4.27 -1.77
CA VAL A 15 3.14 -4.77 -0.38
C VAL A 15 3.96 -3.87 0.53
N ASP A 16 5.18 -3.52 0.14
CA ASP A 16 6.06 -2.62 0.88
C ASP A 16 5.42 -1.24 1.05
N THR A 17 4.79 -0.72 0.00
CA THR A 17 4.02 0.52 0.07
C THR A 17 2.88 0.41 1.08
N ALA A 18 2.05 -0.64 1.01
CA ALA A 18 0.96 -0.84 1.97
C ALA A 18 1.43 -0.99 3.43
N LEU A 19 2.61 -1.58 3.66
CA LEU A 19 3.21 -1.72 4.98
C LEU A 19 3.92 -0.45 5.47
N GLY A 20 4.42 0.35 4.54
CA GLY A 20 5.20 1.57 4.82
C GLY A 20 4.36 2.82 4.99
N ILE A 21 3.16 2.89 4.40
CA ILE A 21 2.30 4.07 4.46
C ILE A 21 0.85 3.76 4.84
N GLY A 22 0.18 4.73 5.44
CA GLY A 22 -1.27 4.69 5.66
C GLY A 22 -1.74 3.87 6.88
N PRO A 23 -3.01 3.41 6.90
CA PRO A 23 -3.60 2.76 8.07
C PRO A 23 -2.94 1.43 8.47
N ALA A 24 -2.52 0.61 7.50
CA ALA A 24 -1.89 -0.68 7.78
C ALA A 24 -0.53 -0.51 8.46
N SER A 25 0.30 0.43 8.00
CA SER A 25 1.56 0.80 8.65
C SER A 25 1.36 1.14 10.13
N ARG A 26 0.41 2.02 10.45
CA ARG A 26 0.09 2.41 11.85
C ARG A 26 -0.46 1.26 12.68
N ALA A 27 -1.28 0.40 12.10
CA ALA A 27 -1.85 -0.75 12.80
C ALA A 27 -0.80 -1.83 13.13
N LEU A 28 0.26 -1.91 12.33
CA LEU A 28 1.37 -2.84 12.51
C LEU A 28 2.55 -2.23 13.28
N ASP A 29 2.40 -0.98 13.74
CA ASP A 29 3.38 -0.34 14.59
C ASP A 29 3.46 -1.08 15.94
N ASP A 30 4.67 -1.25 16.46
CA ASP A 30 5.01 -2.05 17.65
C ASP A 30 4.54 -3.53 17.65
N GLN A 31 4.02 -4.04 16.52
CA GLN A 31 3.62 -5.45 16.43
C GLN A 31 4.84 -6.38 16.32
N PRO A 32 4.77 -7.60 16.91
CA PRO A 32 5.85 -8.57 16.80
C PRO A 32 6.22 -8.90 15.34
N PRO A 33 7.50 -9.20 15.02
CA PRO A 33 7.94 -9.50 13.66
C PRO A 33 7.11 -10.61 12.98
N ALA A 34 6.71 -11.63 13.74
CA ALA A 34 5.88 -12.72 13.23
C ALA A 34 4.50 -12.25 12.75
N LEU A 35 3.89 -11.29 13.47
CA LEU A 35 2.59 -10.75 13.09
C LEU A 35 2.72 -9.82 11.87
N ARG A 36 3.80 -9.03 11.80
CA ARG A 36 4.11 -8.21 10.62
C ARG A 36 4.31 -9.07 9.37
N ALA A 37 5.00 -10.21 9.50
CA ALA A 37 5.18 -11.16 8.40
C ALA A 37 3.85 -11.80 7.96
N ALA A 38 2.99 -12.20 8.91
CA ALA A 38 1.67 -12.74 8.60
C ALA A 38 0.77 -11.69 7.91
N ALA A 39 0.83 -10.43 8.34
CA ALA A 39 0.12 -9.33 7.70
C ALA A 39 0.63 -9.08 6.27
N ALA A 40 1.95 -9.13 6.05
CA ALA A 40 2.54 -9.00 4.72
C ALA A 40 2.02 -10.08 3.76
N GLU A 41 1.91 -11.34 4.21
CA GLU A 41 1.35 -12.43 3.41
C GLU A 41 -0.14 -12.20 3.09
N SER A 42 -0.91 -11.75 4.08
CA SER A 42 -2.33 -11.42 3.87
C SER A 42 -2.52 -10.28 2.87
N ILE A 43 -1.70 -9.23 2.95
CA ILE A 43 -1.71 -8.09 2.03
C ILE A 43 -1.30 -8.55 0.63
N ARG A 44 -0.23 -9.36 0.51
CA ARG A 44 0.23 -9.93 -0.77
C ARG A 44 -0.89 -10.68 -1.47
N ALA A 45 -1.57 -11.59 -0.76
CA ALA A 45 -2.70 -12.33 -1.31
C ALA A 45 -3.86 -11.41 -1.74
N ALA A 46 -4.14 -10.36 -0.96
CA ALA A 46 -5.18 -9.39 -1.28
C ALA A 46 -4.85 -8.49 -2.49
N LEU A 47 -3.56 -8.17 -2.71
CA LEU A 47 -3.11 -7.34 -3.83
C LEU A 47 -2.89 -8.13 -5.11
N ALA A 48 -2.51 -9.42 -5.04
CA ALA A 48 -2.25 -10.26 -6.21
C ALA A 48 -3.44 -10.32 -7.20
N ARG A 49 -4.67 -10.31 -6.67
CA ARG A 49 -5.92 -10.27 -7.47
C ARG A 49 -6.14 -8.97 -8.26
N HIS A 50 -5.33 -7.94 -7.99
CA HIS A 50 -5.37 -6.65 -8.68
C HIS A 50 -4.15 -6.43 -9.59
N GLN A 51 -3.17 -7.33 -9.59
CA GLN A 51 -1.94 -7.17 -10.36
C GLN A 51 -2.19 -7.25 -11.87
N ILE A 52 -1.61 -6.30 -12.62
CA ILE A 52 -1.58 -6.29 -14.08
C ILE A 52 -0.15 -5.95 -14.51
N GLY A 53 0.59 -6.97 -14.97
CA GLY A 53 2.03 -6.83 -15.22
C GLY A 53 2.76 -6.42 -13.95
N ASP A 54 3.53 -5.33 -14.03
CA ASP A 54 4.27 -4.77 -12.89
C ASP A 54 3.49 -3.70 -12.12
N THR A 55 2.20 -3.53 -12.42
CA THR A 55 1.32 -2.56 -11.76
C THR A 55 0.30 -3.25 -10.86
N VAL A 56 -0.14 -2.57 -9.80
CA VAL A 56 -1.25 -2.97 -8.92
C VAL A 56 -2.26 -1.82 -8.88
N PRO A 57 -3.11 -1.67 -9.92
CA PRO A 57 -4.11 -0.61 -9.98
C PRO A 57 -5.24 -0.83 -8.98
N LEU A 58 -5.39 0.11 -8.05
CA LEU A 58 -6.49 0.16 -7.10
C LEU A 58 -7.38 1.39 -7.33
N PRO A 59 -8.71 1.28 -7.14
CA PRO A 59 -9.57 2.46 -7.06
C PRO A 59 -9.11 3.37 -5.92
N GLY A 60 -8.83 4.63 -6.21
CA GLY A 60 -8.34 5.59 -5.23
C GLY A 60 -8.95 6.98 -5.40
N ALA A 61 -8.87 7.77 -4.33
CA ALA A 61 -9.18 9.18 -4.33
C ALA A 61 -8.00 9.94 -3.71
N LEU A 62 -7.58 11.03 -4.37
CA LEU A 62 -6.56 11.94 -3.86
C LEU A 62 -7.20 13.29 -3.57
N TRP A 63 -6.87 13.88 -2.41
CA TRP A 63 -7.28 15.23 -2.04
C TRP A 63 -6.05 16.11 -1.88
N VAL A 64 -5.98 17.20 -2.66
CA VAL A 64 -4.91 18.20 -2.53
C VAL A 64 -5.46 19.39 -1.75
N VAL A 65 -4.83 19.74 -0.64
CA VAL A 65 -5.15 20.93 0.16
C VAL A 65 -4.05 21.95 -0.04
N SER A 66 -4.40 23.19 -0.43
CA SER A 66 -3.47 24.32 -0.47
C SER A 66 -3.72 25.24 0.73
N ALA A 67 -2.64 25.76 1.31
CA ALA A 67 -2.67 26.78 2.35
C ALA A 67 -1.69 27.90 1.98
N THR A 68 -2.03 29.15 2.32
CA THR A 68 -1.10 30.28 2.27
C THR A 68 -0.88 30.81 3.67
N ASN A 69 0.35 31.19 3.98
CA ASN A 69 0.63 32.00 5.16
C ASN A 69 0.21 33.45 4.89
N ALA A 70 -0.22 34.15 5.94
CA ALA A 70 -0.48 35.60 5.90
C ALA A 70 0.81 36.38 6.15
#